data_AF-A0A0S8KGB2-F1
#
_entry.id   AF-A0A0S8KGB2-F1
#
_cell.length_a   1.000
_cell.length_b   1.000
_cell.length_c   1.000
_cell.angle_alpha   90.00
_cell.angle_beta   90.00
_cell.angle_gamma   90.00
#
_symmetry.space_group_name_H-M   'P 1'
#
loop_
_entity.id
_entity.type
_entity.pdbx_description
1 polymer ?
#
loop_
_entity_poly.entity_id
_entity_poly.type
_entity_poly.pdbx_seq_one_letter_code
_entity_poly.pdbx_strand_id
1 'polypeptide(L)'
;MMVDRMVKAGLLRRLRDRKDRREVRLVITSKGETALKPATLAGWEFIQKILSQVSYDDRHTLMRLLDTLQYETANYLNPGTDIEEIRRNEAKSHDNLMERLVQYTSLAIPEAKRRVGRKGKTIV
;
A
#
# COMPACT_ATOMS: atom_id res chain seq x y z
N MET A 1 1.21 -17.96 -14.49
CA MET A 1 1.40 -17.39 -13.13
C MET A 1 0.53 -16.14 -12.95
N MET A 2 0.42 -15.57 -11.73
CA MET A 2 -0.42 -14.39 -11.43
C MET A 2 -0.15 -13.20 -12.37
N VAL A 3 1.12 -12.90 -12.61
CA VAL A 3 1.55 -11.82 -13.51
C VAL A 3 1.01 -11.99 -14.93
N ASP A 4 1.01 -13.21 -15.49
CA ASP A 4 0.45 -13.47 -16.83
C ASP A 4 -1.02 -13.12 -16.91
N ARG A 5 -1.79 -13.46 -15.86
CA ARG A 5 -3.22 -13.14 -15.79
C ARG A 5 -3.43 -11.63 -15.67
N MET A 6 -2.61 -10.94 -14.89
CA MET A 6 -2.68 -9.49 -14.75
C MET A 6 -2.32 -8.75 -16.04
N VAL A 7 -1.32 -9.24 -16.79
CA VAL A 7 -0.98 -8.72 -18.12
C VAL A 7 -2.11 -8.99 -19.11
N LYS A 8 -2.66 -10.22 -19.13
CA LYS A 8 -3.81 -10.58 -19.99
C LYS A 8 -5.05 -9.74 -19.67
N ALA A 9 -5.28 -9.41 -18.40
CA ALA A 9 -6.37 -8.53 -17.97
C ALA A 9 -6.12 -7.04 -18.28
N GLY A 10 -4.92 -6.70 -18.77
CA GLY A 10 -4.52 -5.33 -19.08
C GLY A 10 -4.28 -4.47 -17.83
N LEU A 11 -3.97 -5.08 -16.68
CA LEU A 11 -3.64 -4.35 -15.45
C LEU A 11 -2.15 -3.97 -15.42
N LEU A 12 -1.30 -4.86 -15.95
CA LEU A 12 0.14 -4.68 -16.05
C LEU A 12 0.60 -4.73 -17.52
N ARG A 13 1.72 -4.08 -17.82
CA ARG A 13 2.44 -4.20 -19.08
C ARG A 13 3.88 -4.66 -18.82
N ARG A 14 4.40 -5.48 -19.73
CA ARG A 14 5.82 -5.87 -19.77
C ARG A 14 6.60 -4.92 -20.66
N LEU A 15 7.70 -4.39 -20.15
CA LEU A 15 8.67 -3.61 -20.91
C LEU A 15 9.98 -4.42 -20.91
N ARG A 16 10.44 -4.83 -22.10
CA ARG A 16 11.76 -5.48 -22.22
C ARG A 16 12.84 -4.41 -22.18
N ASP A 17 13.90 -4.66 -21.41
CA ASP A 17 15.06 -3.78 -21.43
C ASP A 17 15.74 -3.87 -22.81
N ARG A 18 16.22 -2.72 -23.31
CA ARG A 18 16.90 -2.61 -24.60
C ARG A 18 18.34 -3.14 -24.52
N LYS A 19 18.97 -3.05 -23.35
CA LYS A 19 20.35 -3.47 -23.09
C LYS A 19 20.43 -4.95 -22.77
N ASP A 20 19.51 -5.47 -21.96
CA ASP A 20 19.38 -6.90 -21.68
C ASP A 20 17.94 -7.38 -21.93
N ARG A 21 17.76 -8.16 -23.00
CA ARG A 21 16.43 -8.69 -23.37
C ARG A 21 15.91 -9.76 -22.41
N ARG A 22 16.73 -10.23 -21.47
CA ARG A 22 16.35 -11.16 -20.39
C ARG A 22 15.66 -10.43 -19.24
N GLU A 23 15.91 -9.13 -19.10
CA GLU A 23 15.25 -8.30 -18.09
C GLU A 23 13.88 -7.81 -18.61
N VAL A 24 12.83 -8.07 -17.83
CA VAL A 24 11.47 -7.63 -18.12
C VAL A 24 10.95 -6.81 -16.94
N ARG A 25 10.76 -5.52 -17.17
CA ARG A 25 10.15 -4.61 -16.19
C ARG A 25 8.63 -4.68 -16.29
N LEU A 26 7.98 -4.72 -15.13
CA LEU A 26 6.53 -4.63 -15.03
C LEU A 26 6.13 -3.19 -14.74
N VAL A 27 5.19 -2.68 -15.52
CA VAL A 27 4.65 -1.33 -15.36
C VAL A 27 3.14 -1.45 -15.16
N ILE A 28 2.61 -0.80 -14.13
CA ILE A 28 1.16 -0.70 -13.95
C ILE A 28 0.58 0.16 -15.07
N THR A 29 -0.51 -0.29 -15.67
CA THR A 29 -1.21 0.48 -16.71
C THR A 29 -2.18 1.47 -16.07
N SER A 30 -2.68 2.45 -16.82
CA SER A 30 -3.73 3.35 -16.33
C SER A 30 -5.00 2.60 -15.89
N LYS A 31 -5.34 1.49 -16.55
CA LYS A 31 -6.42 0.59 -16.13
C LYS A 31 -6.10 -0.07 -14.79
N GLY A 32 -4.86 -0.53 -14.63
CA GLY A 32 -4.35 -1.08 -13.37
C GLY A 32 -4.42 -0.07 -12.23
N GLU A 33 -3.99 1.17 -12.45
CA GLU A 33 -4.05 2.25 -11.45
C GLU A 33 -5.50 2.58 -11.06
N THR A 34 -6.39 2.67 -12.05
CA THR A 34 -7.82 2.94 -11.83
C THR A 34 -8.48 1.83 -11.02
N ALA A 35 -8.09 0.57 -11.26
CA ALA A 35 -8.58 -0.57 -10.49
C ALA A 35 -7.95 -0.67 -9.09
N LEU A 36 -6.68 -0.27 -8.95
CA LEU A 36 -5.93 -0.35 -7.70
C LEU A 36 -6.51 0.60 -6.64
N LYS A 37 -6.86 1.84 -7.01
CA LYS A 37 -7.40 2.86 -6.09
C LYS A 37 -8.56 2.36 -5.20
N PRO A 38 -9.72 1.94 -5.76
CA PRO A 38 -10.85 1.49 -4.96
C PRO A 38 -10.56 0.18 -4.21
N ALA A 39 -9.74 -0.71 -4.79
CA ALA A 39 -9.34 -1.95 -4.13
C ALA A 39 -8.47 -1.69 -2.89
N THR A 40 -7.54 -0.74 -2.99
CA THR A 40 -6.68 -0.33 -1.88
C THR A 40 -7.49 0.33 -0.77
N LEU A 41 -8.45 1.20 -1.11
CA LEU A 41 -9.36 1.80 -0.14
C LEU A 41 -10.18 0.75 0.61
N ALA A 42 -10.88 -0.12 -0.11
CA ALA A 42 -11.68 -1.18 0.50
C ALA A 42 -10.84 -2.13 1.36
N GLY A 43 -9.63 -2.47 0.91
CA GLY A 43 -8.68 -3.27 1.68
C GLY A 43 -8.24 -2.57 2.96
N TRP A 44 -7.93 -1.27 2.90
CA TRP A 44 -7.51 -0.49 4.05
C TRP A 44 -8.63 -0.37 5.10
N GLU A 45 -9.85 -0.04 4.68
CA GLU A 45 -11.02 0.03 5.56
C GLU A 45 -11.29 -1.32 6.23
N PHE A 46 -11.16 -2.41 5.49
CA PHE A 46 -11.32 -3.76 6.02
C PHE A 46 -10.27 -4.09 7.10
N ILE A 47 -8.99 -3.78 6.83
CA ILE A 47 -7.90 -3.97 7.79
C ILE A 47 -8.14 -3.13 9.05
N GLN A 48 -8.47 -1.84 8.90
CA GLN A 48 -8.76 -0.93 10.02
C GLN A 48 -9.95 -1.44 10.85
N LYS A 49 -11.01 -1.93 10.20
CA LYS A 49 -12.18 -2.50 10.90
C LYS A 49 -11.79 -3.69 11.77
N ILE A 50 -11.01 -4.64 11.23
CA ILE A 50 -10.57 -5.81 11.99
C ILE A 50 -9.65 -5.38 13.14
N LEU A 51 -8.65 -4.57 12.84
CA LEU A 51 -7.65 -4.15 13.82
C LEU A 51 -8.22 -3.22 14.91
N SER A 52 -9.32 -2.51 14.64
CA SER A 52 -10.00 -1.67 15.64
C SER A 52 -10.49 -2.45 16.86
N GLN A 53 -10.72 -3.75 16.72
CA GLN A 53 -11.19 -4.64 17.79
C GLN A 53 -10.05 -5.11 18.72
N VAL A 54 -8.80 -4.87 18.32
CA VAL A 54 -7.62 -5.29 19.07
C VAL A 54 -7.04 -4.08 19.78
N SER A 55 -6.56 -4.22 21.01
CA SER A 55 -5.95 -3.08 21.73
C SER A 55 -4.69 -2.57 20.99
N TYR A 56 -4.27 -1.34 21.27
CA TYR A 56 -3.04 -0.81 20.68
C TYR A 56 -1.82 -1.65 21.10
N ASP A 57 -1.74 -2.04 22.37
CA ASP A 57 -0.63 -2.82 22.93
C ASP A 57 -0.58 -4.24 22.34
N ASP A 58 -1.74 -4.86 22.13
CA ASP A 58 -1.83 -6.18 21.50
C ASP A 58 -1.47 -6.12 20.02
N ARG A 59 -1.90 -5.06 19.31
CA ARG A 59 -1.49 -4.83 17.91
C ARG A 59 0.03 -4.68 17.81
N HIS A 60 0.63 -3.88 18.69
CA HIS A 60 2.06 -3.68 18.72
C HIS A 60 2.80 -4.98 19.04
N THR A 61 2.28 -5.77 19.99
CA THR A 61 2.83 -7.09 20.32
C THR A 61 2.75 -8.05 19.14
N LEU A 62 1.62 -8.10 18.45
CA LEU A 62 1.42 -8.92 17.26
C LEU A 62 2.42 -8.55 16.14
N MET A 63 2.59 -7.26 15.86
CA MET A 63 3.55 -6.79 14.85
C MET A 63 4.97 -7.26 15.18
N ARG A 64 5.43 -7.06 16.41
CA ARG A 64 6.77 -7.50 16.85
C ARG A 64 6.97 -9.02 16.71
N LEU A 65 5.96 -9.81 17.01
CA LEU A 65 6.02 -11.27 16.87
C LEU A 65 6.07 -11.70 15.39
N LEU A 66 5.28 -11.07 14.53
CA LEU A 66 5.30 -11.33 13.09
C LEU A 66 6.65 -10.94 12.46
N ASP A 67 7.22 -9.79 12.83
CA ASP A 67 8.54 -9.36 12.36
C ASP A 67 9.61 -10.39 12.75
N THR A 68 9.59 -10.88 14.00
CA THR A 68 10.52 -11.90 14.47
C THR A 68 10.42 -13.17 13.62
N LEU A 69 9.20 -13.66 13.37
CA LEU A 69 8.97 -14.84 12.55
C LEU A 69 9.43 -14.63 11.10
N GLN A 70 9.20 -13.45 10.53
CA GLN A 70 9.62 -13.10 9.18
C GLN A 70 11.15 -13.15 9.04
N TYR A 71 11.89 -12.57 9.99
CA TYR A 71 13.35 -12.56 9.93
C TYR A 71 13.95 -13.95 10.09
N GLU A 72 13.47 -14.74 11.05
CA GLU A 72 13.94 -16.12 11.25
C GLU A 72 13.66 -16.99 10.02
N THR A 73 12.46 -16.85 9.44
CA THR A 73 12.09 -17.59 8.23
C THR A 73 12.92 -17.16 7.03
N ALA A 74 13.16 -15.85 6.87
CA ALA A 74 13.96 -15.31 5.77
C ALA A 74 15.41 -15.79 5.85
N ASN A 75 16.00 -15.81 7.05
CA ASN A 75 17.34 -16.32 7.29
C ASN A 75 17.45 -17.82 6.98
N TYR A 76 16.45 -18.61 7.39
CA TYR A 76 16.42 -20.04 7.12
C TYR A 76 16.32 -20.35 5.62
N LEU A 77 15.44 -19.64 4.89
CA LEU A 77 15.23 -19.88 3.46
C LEU A 77 16.35 -19.34 2.58
N ASN A 78 17.05 -18.28 3.02
CA ASN A 78 18.10 -17.61 2.26
C ASN A 78 19.34 -17.42 3.14
N PRO A 79 20.08 -18.50 3.45
CA PRO A 79 21.23 -18.43 4.34
C PRO A 79 22.29 -17.48 3.77
N GLY A 80 22.78 -16.56 4.61
CA GLY A 80 23.77 -15.53 4.24
C GLY A 80 23.17 -14.21 3.77
N THR A 81 21.85 -14.03 3.84
CA THR A 81 21.21 -12.74 3.57
C THR A 81 21.43 -11.76 4.72
N ASP A 82 21.80 -10.51 4.41
CA ASP A 82 21.91 -9.45 5.42
C ASP A 82 20.51 -9.06 5.93
N ILE A 83 20.15 -9.59 7.10
CA ILE A 83 18.87 -9.32 7.77
C ILE A 83 18.69 -7.82 8.06
N GLU A 84 19.77 -7.10 8.36
CA GLU A 84 19.70 -5.65 8.60
C GLU A 84 19.45 -4.89 7.29
N GLU A 85 19.93 -5.40 6.16
CA GLU A 85 19.56 -4.85 4.85
C GLU A 85 18.08 -5.10 4.54
N ILE A 86 17.57 -6.30 4.82
CA ILE A 86 16.13 -6.60 4.69
C ILE A 86 15.32 -5.60 5.51
N ARG A 87 15.67 -5.41 6.79
CA ARG A 87 14.95 -4.49 7.69
C ARG A 87 14.97 -3.05 7.20
N ARG A 88 16.11 -2.56 6.68
CA ARG A 88 16.22 -1.22 6.07
C ARG A 88 15.34 -1.09 4.83
N ASN A 89 15.29 -2.13 3.99
CA ASN A 89 14.50 -2.13 2.76
C ASN A 89 12.99 -2.24 3.05
N GLU A 90 12.61 -2.96 4.09
CA GLU A 90 11.23 -3.05 4.59
C GLU A 90 10.73 -1.71 5.10
N ALA A 91 11.52 -0.98 5.89
CA ALA A 91 11.17 0.36 6.36
C ALA A 91 10.91 1.32 5.17
N LYS A 92 11.80 1.35 4.18
CA LYS A 92 11.61 2.15 2.95
C LYS A 92 10.38 1.71 2.16
N SER A 93 10.10 0.41 2.11
CA SER A 93 8.94 -0.13 1.40
C SER A 93 7.64 0.23 2.11
N HIS A 94 7.63 0.24 3.45
CA HIS A 94 6.54 0.72 4.27
C HIS A 94 6.25 2.19 3.99
N ASP A 95 7.26 3.05 4.02
CA ASP A 95 7.10 4.49 3.73
C ASP A 95 6.49 4.73 2.35
N ASN A 96 7.02 4.04 1.33
CA ASN A 96 6.47 4.11 -0.03
C ASN A 96 5.01 3.61 -0.11
N LEU A 97 4.67 2.55 0.63
CA LEU A 97 3.29 2.07 0.71
C LEU A 97 2.38 3.10 1.37
N MET A 98 2.82 3.70 2.47
CA MET A 98 2.06 4.71 3.19
C MET A 98 1.86 5.97 2.34
N GLU A 99 2.87 6.41 1.60
CA GLU A 99 2.74 7.53 0.66
C GLU A 99 1.68 7.25 -0.41
N ARG A 100 1.68 6.04 -0.99
CA ARG A 100 0.67 5.63 -1.99
C ARG A 100 -0.73 5.50 -1.37
N LEU A 101 -0.83 4.99 -0.15
CA LEU A 101 -2.08 4.93 0.60
C LEU A 101 -2.65 6.32 0.85
N VAL A 102 -1.80 7.29 1.23
CA VAL A 102 -2.19 8.69 1.39
C VAL A 102 -2.68 9.27 0.06
N GLN A 103 -1.98 9.02 -1.05
CA GLN A 103 -2.44 9.46 -2.38
C GLN A 103 -3.80 8.88 -2.76
N TYR A 104 -4.06 7.61 -2.44
CA TYR A 104 -5.34 6.96 -2.77
C TYR A 104 -6.49 7.33 -1.83
N THR A 105 -6.20 7.66 -0.57
CA THR A 105 -7.20 8.06 0.44
C THR A 105 -7.53 9.55 0.38
N SER A 106 -6.54 10.43 0.17
CA SER A 106 -6.76 11.89 0.09
C SER A 106 -7.55 12.31 -1.16
N LEU A 107 -7.39 11.62 -2.29
CA LEU A 107 -8.18 11.85 -3.51
C LEU A 107 -9.64 11.37 -3.40
N ALA A 108 -9.99 10.59 -2.37
CA ALA A 108 -11.32 10.05 -2.16
C ALA A 108 -12.19 10.90 -1.23
N ILE A 109 -11.64 11.97 -0.63
CA ILE A 109 -12.43 12.97 0.10
C ILE A 109 -12.92 13.97 -0.95
N PRO A 110 -14.20 13.97 -1.36
CA PRO A 110 -14.71 15.11 -2.10
C PRO A 110 -14.64 16.29 -1.12
N GLU A 111 -14.00 17.38 -1.53
CA GLU A 111 -14.09 18.66 -0.82
C GLU A 111 -15.57 18.92 -0.53
N ALA A 112 -15.97 18.67 0.71
CA ALA A 112 -17.32 18.91 1.15
C ALA A 112 -17.54 20.41 0.96
N LYS A 113 -18.37 20.74 -0.03
CA LYS A 113 -18.88 22.08 -0.32
C LYS A 113 -18.96 22.88 0.98
N ARG A 114 -18.07 23.87 1.15
CA ARG A 114 -18.27 24.94 2.14
C ARG A 114 -19.47 25.78 1.68
N ARG A 115 -20.68 25.24 1.83
CA ARG A 115 -21.90 26.04 1.92
C ARG A 115 -21.94 26.60 3.33
N VAL A 116 -21.23 27.69 3.58
CA VAL A 116 -21.52 28.56 4.73
C VAL A 116 -22.60 29.54 4.26
N GLY A 117 -23.85 29.13 4.42
CA GLY A 117 -25.00 30.01 4.34
C GLY A 117 -25.38 30.51 5.73
N ARG A 118 -25.42 31.85 5.88
CA ARG A 118 -26.28 32.64 6.78
C ARG A 118 -26.29 32.31 8.28
N LYS A 119 -25.86 33.28 9.10
CA LYS A 119 -26.76 34.15 9.90
C LYS A 119 -25.94 35.10 10.78
N GLY A 120 -26.21 36.40 10.63
CA GLY A 120 -25.82 37.44 11.59
C GLY A 120 -26.76 38.62 11.40
N LYS A 121 -27.90 38.59 12.10
CA LYS A 121 -28.72 39.78 12.38
C LYS A 121 -28.14 40.49 13.61
N THR A 122 -28.27 41.82 13.62
CA THR A 122 -28.58 42.72 14.76
C THR A 122 -27.60 43.92 14.84
N ILE A 123 -28.00 45.11 14.38
CA ILE A 123 -28.39 46.35 15.13
C ILE A 123 -27.20 46.90 15.97
N VAL A 124 -26.67 48.11 15.73
CA VAL A 124 -27.26 49.47 15.93
C VAL A 124 -26.91 50.41 14.78
#